data_AF-A0A969C9A6-F1
#
_entry.id   AF-A0A969C9A6-F1
#
_cell.length_a   1.000
_cell.length_b   1.000
_cell.length_c   1.000
_cell.angle_alpha   90.00
_cell.angle_beta   90.00
_cell.angle_gamma   90.00
#
_symmetry.space_group_name_H-M   'P 1'
#
loop_
_entity.id
_entity.type
_entity.pdbx_description
1 polymer ?
#
loop_
_entity_poly.entity_id
_entity_poly.type
_entity_poly.pdbx_seq_one_letter_code
_entity_poly.pdbx_strand_id
1 'polypeptide(L)'
;MAALIHHGGAGTTAQGFRSGKPTVVIYQKFTDYYFWGERVARLGVGPQPLYIRDLKVDELAAAIQTMVSDRTLQAHARQLGHNLQTEDGIAQAIDVIHHYAGKPSLHLAITR
;
A
#
# COMPACT_ATOMS: atom_id res chain seq x y z
N MET A 1 -14.45 -7.26 2.91
CA MET A 1 -13.26 -7.29 3.77
C MET A 1 -13.11 -5.95 4.48
N ALA A 2 -12.76 -5.95 5.78
CA ALA A 2 -12.68 -4.74 6.62
C ALA A 2 -11.26 -4.21 6.82
N ALA A 3 -10.26 -5.09 6.90
CA ALA A 3 -8.84 -4.79 7.03
C ALA A 3 -7.99 -5.93 6.45
N LEU A 4 -6.69 -5.70 6.22
CA LEU A 4 -5.72 -6.69 5.76
C LEU A 4 -4.56 -6.85 6.76
N ILE A 5 -4.05 -8.07 6.85
CA ILE A 5 -2.88 -8.43 7.65
C ILE A 5 -1.98 -9.26 6.73
N HIS A 6 -0.72 -8.86 6.54
CA HIS A 6 0.19 -9.60 5.67
C HIS A 6 1.66 -9.44 6.06
N HIS A 7 2.54 -10.25 5.48
CA HIS A 7 3.95 -10.29 5.85
C HIS A 7 4.78 -9.07 5.39
N GLY A 8 4.35 -8.36 4.34
CA GLY A 8 4.95 -7.06 3.94
C GLY A 8 5.65 -6.99 2.59
N GLY A 9 5.54 -8.01 1.74
CA GLY A 9 6.09 -7.92 0.38
C GLY A 9 5.46 -6.78 -0.44
N ALA A 10 6.28 -6.11 -1.27
CA ALA A 10 5.89 -4.91 -2.03
C ALA A 10 4.58 -5.07 -2.82
N GLY A 11 4.44 -6.17 -3.56
CA GLY A 11 3.23 -6.45 -4.36
C GLY A 11 1.98 -6.62 -3.51
N THR A 12 2.08 -7.34 -2.38
CA THR A 12 0.96 -7.51 -1.45
C THR A 12 0.59 -6.20 -0.78
N THR A 13 1.57 -5.39 -0.38
CA THR A 13 1.35 -4.05 0.17
C THR A 13 0.67 -3.14 -0.86
N ALA A 14 1.10 -3.17 -2.12
CA ALA A 14 0.48 -2.41 -3.20
C ALA A 14 -0.98 -2.83 -3.43
N GLN A 15 -1.28 -4.13 -3.40
CA GLN A 15 -2.67 -4.61 -3.45
C GLN A 15 -3.48 -4.21 -2.21
N GLY A 16 -2.86 -4.21 -1.03
CA GLY A 16 -3.46 -3.68 0.21
C GLY A 16 -3.88 -2.22 0.05
N PHE A 17 -2.97 -1.36 -0.44
CA PHE A 17 -3.28 0.04 -0.75
C PHE A 17 -4.39 0.15 -1.78
N ARG A 18 -4.29 -0.56 -2.91
CA ARG A 18 -5.29 -0.53 -4.00
C ARG A 18 -6.67 -0.98 -3.51
N SER A 19 -6.76 -1.91 -2.55
CA SER A 19 -8.03 -2.38 -1.99
C SER A 19 -8.80 -1.29 -1.22
N GLY A 20 -8.13 -0.20 -0.83
CA GLY A 20 -8.73 0.89 -0.07
C GLY A 20 -9.11 0.51 1.36
N LYS A 21 -8.38 -0.46 1.94
CA LYS A 21 -8.64 -0.99 3.29
C LYS A 21 -7.44 -0.77 4.21
N PRO A 22 -7.70 -0.48 5.49
CA PRO A 22 -6.69 -0.53 6.53
C PRO A 22 -5.83 -1.79 6.45
N THR A 23 -4.51 -1.64 6.56
CA THR A 23 -3.56 -2.75 6.39
C THR A 23 -2.53 -2.72 7.51
N VAL A 24 -2.11 -3.88 8.03
CA VAL A 24 -0.96 -3.98 8.94
C VAL A 24 0.05 -4.99 8.40
N VAL A 25 1.34 -4.65 8.55
CA VAL A 25 2.45 -5.50 8.15
C VAL A 25 3.01 -6.24 9.37
N ILE A 26 3.09 -7.55 9.28
CA ILE A 26 3.79 -8.42 10.23
C ILE A 26 5.13 -8.81 9.62
N TYR A 27 6.20 -8.12 10.00
CA TYR A 27 7.49 -8.22 9.31
C TYR A 27 8.46 -9.22 9.99
N GLN A 28 9.46 -9.65 9.21
CA GLN A 28 10.61 -10.45 9.65
C GLN A 28 11.90 -9.61 9.52
N LYS A 29 12.92 -9.91 10.34
CA LYS A 29 14.23 -9.22 10.25
C LYS A 29 14.88 -9.46 8.88
N PHE A 30 15.67 -8.49 8.41
CA PHE A 30 16.49 -8.53 7.19
C PHE A 30 15.76 -8.51 5.84
N THR A 31 14.54 -7.97 5.81
CA THR A 31 13.76 -7.78 4.58
C THR A 31 13.33 -6.32 4.43
N ASP A 32 12.89 -5.94 3.24
CA ASP A 32 12.23 -4.65 2.97
C ASP A 32 10.81 -4.59 3.57
N TYR A 33 10.35 -5.65 4.26
CA TYR A 33 9.00 -5.70 4.83
C TYR A 33 8.81 -4.64 5.92
N TYR A 34 9.85 -4.32 6.70
CA TYR A 34 9.78 -3.22 7.65
C TYR A 34 9.54 -1.89 6.96
N PHE A 35 10.21 -1.63 5.84
CA PHE A 35 10.02 -0.41 5.04
C PHE A 35 8.57 -0.27 4.57
N TRP A 36 7.98 -1.36 4.05
CA TRP A 36 6.57 -1.33 3.62
C TRP A 36 5.60 -1.14 4.78
N GLY A 37 5.89 -1.75 5.92
CA GLY A 37 5.13 -1.55 7.14
C GLY A 37 5.20 -0.11 7.67
N GLU A 38 6.39 0.48 7.67
CA GLU A 38 6.57 1.90 8.01
C GLU A 38 5.85 2.80 6.99
N ARG A 39 5.86 2.43 5.71
CA ARG A 39 5.15 3.19 4.66
C ARG A 39 3.64 3.18 4.89
N VAL A 40 3.08 2.03 5.26
CA VAL A 40 1.66 1.88 5.65
C VAL A 40 1.32 2.84 6.81
N ALA A 41 2.12 2.82 7.88
CA ALA A 41 1.90 3.68 9.04
C ALA A 41 2.06 5.17 8.70
N ARG A 42 3.09 5.53 7.94
CA ARG A 42 3.38 6.92 7.52
C ARG A 42 2.32 7.51 6.60
N LEU A 43 1.65 6.67 5.81
CA LEU A 43 0.51 7.08 4.99
C LEU A 43 -0.80 7.18 5.80
N GLY A 44 -0.79 6.78 7.07
CA GLY A 44 -1.98 6.79 7.92
C GLY A 44 -3.05 5.80 7.48
N VAL A 45 -2.67 4.72 6.77
CA VAL A 45 -3.58 3.69 6.25
C VAL A 45 -3.48 2.38 7.03
N GLY A 46 -2.83 2.41 8.19
CA GLY A 46 -2.58 1.25 9.03
C GLY A 46 -1.77 1.61 10.29
N PRO A 47 -1.72 0.71 11.28
CA PRO A 47 -0.88 0.88 12.46
C PRO A 47 0.60 0.63 12.13
N GLN A 48 1.47 0.82 13.13
CA GLN A 48 2.89 0.48 13.05
C GLN A 48 3.10 -1.01 12.72
N PRO A 49 4.18 -1.36 11.99
CA PRO A 49 4.47 -2.75 11.68
C PRO A 49 4.81 -3.56 12.93
N LEU A 50 4.35 -4.81 12.93
CA LEU A 50 4.50 -5.72 14.06
C LEU A 50 5.60 -6.73 13.76
N TYR A 51 6.56 -6.88 14.66
CA TYR A 51 7.67 -7.81 14.47
C TYR A 51 7.23 -9.23 14.85
N ILE A 52 7.24 -10.17 13.90
CA ILE A 52 6.68 -11.52 14.13
C ILE A 52 7.29 -12.26 15.33
N ARG A 53 8.57 -12.03 15.63
CA ARG A 53 9.29 -12.75 16.71
C ARG A 53 8.79 -12.36 18.11
N ASP A 54 8.38 -11.11 18.26
CA ASP A 54 7.99 -10.55 19.57
C ASP A 54 6.46 -10.32 19.65
N LEU A 55 5.73 -10.65 18.58
CA LEU A 55 4.30 -10.40 18.42
C LEU A 55 3.47 -11.16 19.45
N LYS A 56 2.69 -10.43 20.23
CA LYS A 56 1.72 -10.95 21.19
C LYS A 56 0.30 -10.88 20.65
N VAL A 57 -0.58 -11.73 21.20
CA VAL A 57 -2.01 -11.75 20.86
C VAL A 57 -2.66 -10.38 21.08
N ASP A 58 -2.37 -9.74 22.22
CA ASP A 58 -2.97 -8.44 22.56
C ASP A 58 -2.55 -7.32 21.61
N GLU A 59 -1.31 -7.35 21.12
CA GLU A 59 -0.80 -6.37 20.14
C GLU A 59 -1.51 -6.54 18.79
N LEU A 60 -1.68 -7.78 18.33
CA LEU A 60 -2.41 -8.08 17.11
C LEU A 60 -3.90 -7.69 17.25
N ALA A 61 -4.52 -8.02 18.38
CA ALA A 61 -5.91 -7.66 18.67
C ALA A 61 -6.10 -6.14 18.67
N ALA A 62 -5.20 -5.38 19.32
CA ALA A 62 -5.23 -3.92 19.33
C ALA A 62 -5.04 -3.31 17.93
N ALA A 63 -4.15 -3.88 17.10
CA ALA A 63 -3.96 -3.46 15.72
C ALA A 63 -5.24 -3.69 14.88
N ILE A 64 -5.87 -4.85 15.01
CA ILE A 64 -7.14 -5.16 14.34
C ILE A 64 -8.23 -4.18 14.80
N GLN A 65 -8.38 -3.98 16.12
CA GLN A 65 -9.38 -3.08 16.69
C GLN A 65 -9.23 -1.66 16.15
N THR A 66 -7.99 -1.16 16.10
CA THR A 66 -7.65 0.14 15.53
C THR A 66 -8.11 0.22 14.06
N MET A 67 -7.71 -0.75 13.24
CA MET A 67 -8.06 -0.76 11.81
C MET A 67 -9.58 -0.79 11.55
N VAL A 68 -10.36 -1.51 12.37
CA VAL A 68 -11.82 -1.63 12.17
C VAL A 68 -12.63 -0.50 12.82
N SER A 69 -12.05 0.26 13.75
CA SER A 69 -12.77 1.30 14.52
C SER A 69 -12.37 2.72 14.17
N ASP A 70 -11.12 2.96 13.79
CA ASP A 70 -10.62 4.29 13.47
C ASP A 70 -11.14 4.76 12.10
N ARG A 71 -12.03 5.75 12.12
CA ARG A 71 -12.66 6.31 10.92
C ARG A 71 -11.70 7.13 10.07
N THR A 72 -10.73 7.80 10.69
CA THR A 72 -9.71 8.60 9.98
C THR A 72 -8.79 7.68 9.19
N LEU A 73 -8.30 6.62 9.83
CA LEU A 73 -7.46 5.61 9.20
C LEU A 73 -8.21 4.92 8.03
N GLN A 74 -9.49 4.58 8.22
CA GLN A 74 -10.34 4.04 7.16
C GLN A 74 -10.55 5.01 5.99
N ALA A 75 -10.73 6.31 6.27
CA ALA A 75 -10.89 7.34 5.25
C ALA A 75 -9.61 7.50 4.42
N HIS A 76 -8.45 7.56 5.06
CA HIS A 76 -7.16 7.62 4.36
C HIS A 76 -6.94 6.39 3.47
N ALA A 77 -7.23 5.19 3.98
CA ALA A 77 -7.10 3.97 3.19
C ALA A 77 -8.00 4.00 1.96
N ARG A 78 -9.27 4.40 2.11
CA ARG A 78 -10.21 4.54 0.99
C ARG A 78 -9.73 5.57 -0.04
N GLN A 79 -9.24 6.73 0.42
CA GLN A 79 -8.74 7.77 -0.47
C GLN A 79 -7.53 7.29 -1.27
N LEU A 80 -6.56 6.66 -0.59
CA LEU A 80 -5.38 6.10 -1.26
C LEU A 80 -5.77 5.04 -2.29
N GLY A 81 -6.66 4.12 -1.91
CA GLY A 81 -7.15 3.09 -2.82
C GLY A 81 -7.88 3.66 -4.02
N HIS A 82 -8.71 4.70 -3.82
CA HIS A 82 -9.37 5.39 -4.92
C HIS A 82 -8.35 5.99 -5.89
N ASN A 83 -7.37 6.76 -5.39
CA ASN A 83 -6.34 7.37 -6.21
C ASN A 83 -5.59 6.33 -7.06
N LEU A 84 -5.19 5.20 -6.46
CA LEU A 84 -4.48 4.11 -7.14
C LEU A 84 -5.35 3.31 -8.12
N GLN A 85 -6.67 3.31 -7.95
CA GLN A 85 -7.59 2.66 -8.88
C GLN A 85 -7.88 3.54 -10.10
N THR A 86 -7.84 4.86 -9.94
CA THR A 86 -8.13 5.84 -10.99
C THR A 86 -6.89 6.31 -11.75
N GLU A 87 -5.69 6.00 -11.27
CA GLU A 87 -4.45 6.31 -12.00
C GLU A 87 -4.24 5.39 -13.21
N ASP A 88 -3.64 5.93 -14.26
CA ASP A 88 -3.06 5.15 -15.36
C ASP A 88 -1.54 5.08 -15.21
N GLY A 89 -1.09 4.41 -14.15
CA GLY A 89 0.33 4.33 -13.80
C GLY A 89 1.18 3.65 -14.88
N ILE A 90 0.59 2.74 -15.67
CA ILE A 90 1.29 2.04 -16.75
C ILE A 90 1.55 3.00 -17.91
N ALA A 91 0.54 3.73 -18.38
CA ALA A 91 0.75 4.71 -19.46
C ALA A 91 1.75 5.78 -19.04
N GLN A 92 1.65 6.30 -17.82
CA GLN A 92 2.59 7.29 -17.30
C GLN A 92 4.03 6.74 -17.24
N ALA A 93 4.21 5.49 -16.79
CA ALA A 93 5.53 4.86 -16.77
C ALA A 93 6.12 4.70 -18.18
N ILE A 94 5.30 4.28 -19.16
CA ILE A 94 5.70 4.17 -20.56
C ILE A 94 6.16 5.53 -21.09
N ASP A 95 5.38 6.58 -20.87
CA ASP A 95 5.70 7.92 -21.36
C ASP A 95 7.01 8.44 -20.76
N VAL A 96 7.24 8.23 -19.45
CA VAL A 96 8.50 8.60 -18.78
C VAL A 96 9.68 7.82 -19.37
N ILE A 97 9.55 6.51 -19.56
CA ILE A 97 10.62 5.67 -20.15
C ILE A 97 10.93 6.13 -21.59
N HIS A 98 9.90 6.39 -22.39
CA HIS A 98 10.04 6.87 -23.76
C HIS A 98 10.76 8.22 -23.82
N HIS A 99 10.38 9.15 -22.95
CA HIS A 99 11.03 10.46 -22.84
C HIS A 99 12.54 10.32 -22.61
N TYR A 100 12.96 9.52 -21.62
CA TYR A 100 14.38 9.30 -21.35
C TYR A 100 15.11 8.50 -22.42
N ALA A 101 14.40 7.65 -23.17
CA ALA A 101 14.94 6.89 -24.29
C ALA A 101 14.97 7.67 -25.62
N GLY A 102 14.52 8.94 -25.66
CA GLY A 102 14.42 9.74 -26.88
C GLY A 102 13.37 9.24 -27.87
N LYS A 103 12.38 8.47 -27.41
CA LYS A 103 11.27 7.96 -28.22
C LYS A 103 10.02 8.84 -28.05
N PRO A 104 9.18 8.99 -29.08
CA PRO A 104 7.92 9.71 -28.93
C PRO A 104 6.99 9.00 -27.94
N SER A 105 6.24 9.80 -27.17
CA SER A 105 5.22 9.33 -26.23
C SER A 105 4.10 8.58 -26.96
N LEU A 106 3.68 7.44 -26.41
CA LEU A 106 2.68 6.57 -27.04
C LEU A 106 1.24 7.03 -26.78
N HIS A 107 1.01 7.87 -25.76
CA HIS A 107 -0.31 8.45 -25.48
C HIS A 107 -0.85 9.32 -26.63
N LEU A 108 0.03 9.85 -27.50
CA LEU A 108 -0.34 10.57 -28.72
C LEU A 108 -0.59 9.66 -29.94
N ALA A 109 -0.19 8.39 -29.88
CA ALA A 109 -0.19 7.49 -31.04
C ALA A 109 -1.39 6.51 -31.08
N ILE A 110 -2.01 6.21 -29.93
CA ILE A 110 -3.06 5.17 -29.82
C ILE A 110 -4.49 5.73 -29.99
N THR A 111 -4.64 7.06 -30.13
CA THR A 111 -5.95 7.70 -30.41
C THR A 111 -6.18 7.99 -31.91
N ARG A 112 -5.53 7.24 -32.82
CA ARG A 112 -5.76 7.33 -34.28
C ARG A 112 -6.04 5.97 -34.88
#